data_AF-A0AAP0F6N2-F1
#
_entry.id   AF-A0AAP0F6N2-F1
#
_cell.length_a   1.000
_cell.length_b   1.000
_cell.length_c   1.000
_cell.angle_alpha   90.00
_cell.angle_beta   90.00
_cell.angle_gamma   90.00
#
_symmetry.space_group_name_H-M   'P 1'
#
loop_
_entity.id
_entity.type
_entity.pdbx_description
1 polymer ?
#
loop_
_entity_poly.entity_id
_entity_poly.type
_entity_poly.pdbx_seq_one_letter_code
_entity_poly.pdbx_strand_id
1 'polypeptide(L)'
;MASASKNIVAELNKGEKLNGDNYEIWSLKIQYVLEEQEALEVLNNILTEPEDGNTVQHRRDREAFEAWKKKNSTARITLLSSMENDIMREFKSYDVAKVMWEALKKKFGGTSVTKLRQLTIKFDTYKKRPNHNMRQHLRELSNMISELREAGHILTDEQQVQAVIRSLPHNWEHMKVNLTHNENIKTLNDAGRHLELEEDRIEASRPDTDVYMASSSNKRGHNGYKRKPYGGYKRQGSKRAKGDHHHYKKNDHHGKGKAPIAHQKKNKAKLKCYNCGKKGHFARECNEPKKTQEQQTM
;
A
#
# COMPACT_ATOMS: atom_id res chain seq x y z
N MET A 1 -22.87 21.87 -27.85
CA MET A 1 -22.65 21.92 -26.38
C MET A 1 -23.58 20.96 -25.64
N ALA A 2 -24.91 21.04 -25.78
CA ALA A 2 -25.87 20.18 -25.06
C ALA A 2 -25.70 18.65 -25.22
N SER A 3 -25.08 18.16 -26.30
CA SER A 3 -24.81 16.72 -26.52
C SER A 3 -23.59 16.22 -25.73
N ALA A 4 -22.57 17.07 -25.56
CA ALA A 4 -21.35 16.72 -24.82
C ALA A 4 -21.63 16.64 -23.32
N SER A 5 -22.42 17.57 -22.78
CA SER A 5 -22.79 17.56 -21.37
C SER A 5 -23.67 16.37 -20.97
N LYS A 6 -24.62 15.97 -21.82
CA LYS A 6 -25.45 14.78 -21.61
C LYS A 6 -24.60 13.50 -21.49
N ASN A 7 -23.49 13.42 -22.25
CA ASN A 7 -22.55 12.31 -22.15
C ASN A 7 -21.75 12.35 -20.84
N ILE A 8 -21.33 13.53 -20.36
CA ILE A 8 -20.60 13.66 -19.09
C ILE A 8 -21.47 13.23 -17.90
N VAL A 9 -22.74 13.66 -17.86
CA VAL A 9 -23.69 13.24 -16.82
C VAL A 9 -23.97 11.74 -16.87
N ALA A 10 -24.09 11.17 -18.08
CA ALA A 10 -24.27 9.73 -18.24
C ALA A 10 -23.05 8.93 -17.77
N GLU A 11 -21.83 9.39 -18.04
CA GLU A 11 -20.59 8.76 -17.59
C GLU A 11 -20.40 8.89 -16.08
N LEU A 12 -20.74 10.04 -15.48
CA LEU A 12 -20.70 10.22 -14.02
C LEU A 12 -21.71 9.31 -13.31
N ASN A 13 -22.91 9.12 -13.87
CA ASN A 13 -23.92 8.20 -13.36
C ASN A 13 -23.60 6.72 -13.61
N LYS A 14 -22.73 6.40 -14.58
CA LYS A 14 -22.15 5.04 -14.75
C LYS A 14 -21.01 4.74 -13.78
N GLY A 15 -20.48 5.76 -13.10
CA GLY A 15 -19.46 5.59 -12.07
C GLY A 15 -19.93 4.71 -10.91
N GLU A 16 -19.05 4.45 -9.95
CA GLU A 16 -19.40 3.70 -8.75
C GLU A 16 -20.60 4.32 -8.03
N LYS A 17 -21.63 3.49 -7.82
CA LYS A 17 -22.81 3.84 -7.03
C LYS A 17 -22.44 4.05 -5.57
N LEU A 18 -23.23 4.84 -4.85
CA LEU A 18 -23.08 4.95 -3.40
C LEU A 18 -23.21 3.56 -2.77
N ASN A 19 -22.17 3.13 -2.07
CA ASN A 19 -22.10 1.84 -1.37
C ASN A 19 -21.81 2.00 0.14
N GLY A 20 -21.78 3.24 0.61
CA GLY A 20 -21.54 3.60 2.02
C GLY A 20 -20.11 4.02 2.34
N ASP A 21 -19.11 3.54 1.60
CA ASP A 21 -17.70 3.85 1.85
C ASP A 21 -17.17 4.97 0.93
N ASN A 22 -17.82 5.19 -0.21
CA ASN A 22 -17.41 6.13 -1.24
C ASN A 22 -18.14 7.48 -1.20
N TYR A 23 -18.84 7.81 -0.10
CA TYR A 23 -19.71 8.98 -0.04
C TYR A 23 -19.02 10.31 -0.37
N GLU A 24 -17.77 10.52 0.08
CA GLU A 24 -17.03 11.76 -0.18
C GLU A 24 -16.92 12.04 -1.69
N ILE A 25 -16.44 11.05 -2.46
CA ILE A 25 -16.28 11.16 -3.91
C ILE A 25 -17.63 11.11 -4.62
N TRP A 26 -18.56 10.28 -4.15
CA TRP A 26 -19.91 10.17 -4.71
C TRP A 26 -20.67 11.49 -4.60
N SER A 27 -20.65 12.12 -3.42
CA SER A 27 -21.38 13.36 -3.17
C SER A 27 -20.88 14.51 -4.05
N LEU A 28 -19.56 14.60 -4.27
CA LEU A 28 -18.96 15.56 -5.20
C LEU A 28 -19.44 15.34 -6.64
N LYS A 29 -19.44 14.10 -7.12
CA LYS A 29 -19.91 13.76 -8.47
C LYS A 29 -21.39 14.10 -8.67
N ILE A 30 -22.22 13.86 -7.65
CA ILE A 30 -23.64 14.19 -7.71
C ILE A 30 -23.87 15.70 -7.79
N GLN A 31 -23.09 16.51 -7.06
CA GLN A 31 -23.19 17.95 -7.17
C GLN A 31 -22.92 18.42 -8.60
N TYR A 32 -21.87 17.92 -9.26
CA TYR A 32 -21.60 18.25 -10.67
C TYR A 32 -22.72 17.83 -11.63
N VAL A 33 -23.32 16.64 -11.42
CA VAL A 33 -24.45 16.20 -12.22
C VAL A 33 -25.66 17.12 -12.03
N LEU A 34 -25.95 17.54 -10.80
CA LEU A 34 -27.08 18.41 -10.50
C LEU A 34 -26.86 19.85 -10.96
N GLU A 35 -25.61 20.33 -11.00
CA GLU A 35 -25.24 21.60 -11.62
C GLU A 35 -25.58 21.58 -13.11
N GLU A 36 -25.16 20.55 -13.84
CA GLU A 36 -25.47 20.41 -15.28
C GLU A 36 -26.97 20.21 -15.55
N GLN A 37 -27.71 19.62 -14.60
CA GLN A 37 -29.16 19.47 -14.68
C GLN A 37 -29.95 20.71 -14.22
N GLU A 38 -29.26 21.81 -13.85
CA GLU A 38 -29.84 23.05 -13.31
C GLU A 38 -30.73 22.82 -12.07
N ALA A 39 -30.44 21.76 -11.31
CA ALA A 39 -31.22 21.30 -10.16
C ALA A 39 -30.47 21.39 -8.82
N LEU A 40 -29.19 21.78 -8.80
CA LEU A 40 -28.38 21.84 -7.58
C LEU A 40 -29.02 22.68 -6.46
N GLU A 41 -29.67 23.79 -6.81
CA GLU A 41 -30.27 24.74 -5.86
C GLU A 41 -31.29 24.10 -4.90
N VAL A 42 -31.96 23.02 -5.31
CA VAL A 42 -32.97 22.34 -4.48
C VAL A 42 -32.38 21.50 -3.36
N LEU A 43 -31.05 21.30 -3.34
CA LEU A 43 -30.34 20.71 -2.21
C LEU A 43 -30.18 21.68 -1.05
N ASN A 44 -30.23 23.00 -1.30
CA ASN A 44 -30.03 24.02 -0.30
C ASN A 44 -31.35 24.73 0.07
N ASN A 45 -32.31 24.78 -0.85
CA ASN A 45 -33.54 25.54 -0.71
C ASN A 45 -34.78 24.64 -0.76
N ILE A 46 -35.73 24.91 0.16
CA ILE A 46 -37.08 24.33 0.14
C ILE A 46 -38.03 25.46 -0.20
N LEU A 47 -38.88 25.25 -1.20
CA LEU A 47 -39.98 26.15 -1.49
C LEU A 47 -41.27 25.53 -0.94
N THR A 48 -42.05 26.32 -0.22
CA THR A 48 -43.37 25.90 0.28
C THR A 48 -44.42 26.14 -0.79
N GLU A 49 -45.47 25.32 -0.78
CA GLU A 49 -46.61 25.50 -1.67
C GLU A 49 -47.29 26.84 -1.36
N PRO A 50 -47.52 27.71 -2.36
CA PRO A 50 -48.24 28.97 -2.16
C PRO A 50 -49.71 28.71 -1.78
N GLU A 51 -50.27 29.56 -0.92
CA GLU A 51 -51.71 29.57 -0.63
C GLU A 51 -52.53 29.92 -1.88
N ASP A 52 -53.75 29.41 -1.98
CA ASP A 52 -54.62 29.68 -3.12
C ASP A 52 -55.00 31.17 -3.20
N GLY A 53 -54.76 31.77 -4.37
CA GLY A 53 -55.10 33.17 -4.64
C GLY A 53 -55.31 33.46 -6.12
N ASN A 54 -55.80 34.66 -6.44
CA ASN A 54 -56.04 35.10 -7.83
C ASN A 54 -55.22 36.34 -8.23
N THR A 55 -54.22 36.70 -7.43
CA THR A 55 -53.37 37.86 -7.71
C THR A 55 -52.30 37.55 -8.79
N VAL A 56 -51.75 38.59 -9.42
CA VAL A 56 -50.58 38.45 -10.31
C VAL A 56 -49.39 37.84 -9.56
N GLN A 57 -49.23 38.19 -8.28
CA GLN A 57 -48.19 37.64 -7.42
C GLN A 57 -48.38 36.13 -7.19
N HIS A 58 -49.60 35.69 -6.88
CA HIS A 58 -49.90 34.25 -6.72
C HIS A 58 -49.55 33.43 -7.97
N ARG A 59 -49.87 33.95 -9.17
CA ARG A 59 -49.50 33.26 -10.42
C ARG A 59 -47.98 33.07 -10.55
N ARG A 60 -47.19 34.11 -10.24
CA ARG A 60 -45.72 34.03 -10.24
C ARG A 60 -45.18 33.05 -9.20
N ASP A 61 -45.73 33.08 -7.99
CA ASP A 61 -45.29 32.20 -6.90
C ASP A 61 -45.62 30.73 -7.22
N ARG A 62 -46.80 30.48 -7.84
CA ARG A 62 -47.19 29.13 -8.30
C ARG A 62 -46.28 28.63 -9.41
N GLU A 63 -45.97 29.46 -10.41
CA GLU A 63 -45.03 29.12 -11.48
C GLU A 63 -43.63 28.79 -10.93
N ALA A 64 -43.13 29.58 -9.97
CA ALA A 64 -41.87 29.33 -9.30
C ALA A 64 -41.88 28.01 -8.50
N PHE A 65 -42.98 27.72 -7.79
CA PHE A 65 -43.15 26.47 -7.06
C PHE A 65 -43.19 25.25 -7.98
N GLU A 66 -43.89 25.33 -9.11
CA GLU A 66 -43.92 24.24 -10.10
C GLU A 66 -42.54 23.99 -10.73
N ALA A 67 -41.80 25.05 -11.03
CA ALA A 67 -40.42 24.95 -11.53
C ALA A 67 -39.51 24.29 -10.47
N TRP A 68 -39.59 24.72 -9.21
CA TRP A 68 -38.86 24.11 -8.10
C TRP A 68 -39.25 22.63 -7.91
N LYS A 69 -40.54 22.30 -7.98
CA LYS A 69 -41.04 20.91 -7.83
C LYS A 69 -40.47 19.98 -8.90
N LYS A 70 -40.35 20.45 -10.14
CA LYS A 70 -39.69 19.72 -11.23
C LYS A 70 -38.21 19.49 -10.93
N LYS A 71 -37.47 20.53 -10.53
CA LYS A 71 -36.05 20.42 -10.14
C LYS A 71 -35.84 19.50 -8.94
N ASN A 72 -36.69 19.57 -7.93
CA ASN A 72 -36.70 18.68 -6.77
C ASN A 72 -36.87 17.22 -7.19
N SER A 73 -37.82 16.94 -8.09
CA SER A 73 -38.02 15.59 -8.63
C SER A 73 -36.78 15.09 -9.39
N THR A 74 -36.21 15.90 -10.28
CA THR A 74 -34.98 15.59 -11.01
C THR A 74 -33.83 15.26 -10.07
N ALA A 75 -33.63 16.08 -9.03
CA ALA A 75 -32.57 15.85 -8.05
C ALA A 75 -32.76 14.55 -7.28
N ARG A 76 -33.99 14.27 -6.83
CA ARG A 76 -34.33 13.00 -6.15
C ARG A 76 -34.09 11.78 -7.02
N ILE A 77 -34.54 11.82 -8.27
CA ILE A 77 -34.34 10.70 -9.22
C ILE A 77 -32.86 10.47 -9.43
N THR A 78 -32.08 11.53 -9.62
CA THR A 78 -30.62 11.44 -9.78
C THR A 78 -29.97 10.82 -8.56
N LEU A 79 -30.26 11.33 -7.35
CA LEU A 79 -29.78 10.77 -6.09
C LEU A 79 -30.10 9.27 -5.98
N LEU A 80 -31.36 8.89 -6.15
CA LEU A 80 -31.80 7.50 -6.04
C LEU A 80 -31.15 6.61 -7.11
N SER A 81 -31.06 7.06 -8.35
CA SER A 81 -30.46 6.27 -9.45
C SER A 81 -28.97 5.98 -9.26
N SER A 82 -28.27 6.85 -8.53
CA SER A 82 -26.83 6.82 -8.31
C SER A 82 -26.39 6.03 -7.06
N MET A 83 -27.32 5.38 -6.35
CA MET A 83 -27.02 4.57 -5.16
C MET A 83 -27.37 3.10 -5.38
N GLU A 84 -26.78 2.22 -4.58
CA GLU A 84 -27.11 0.79 -4.58
C GLU A 84 -28.55 0.53 -4.12
N ASN A 85 -29.12 -0.62 -4.50
CA ASN A 85 -30.55 -0.90 -4.36
C ASN A 85 -31.03 -0.97 -2.89
N ASP A 86 -30.16 -1.39 -1.98
CA ASP A 86 -30.39 -1.39 -0.53
C ASP A 86 -30.48 0.04 0.02
N ILE A 87 -29.55 0.92 -0.32
CA ILE A 87 -29.58 2.34 0.07
C ILE A 87 -30.77 3.03 -0.59
N MET A 88 -31.04 2.78 -1.87
CA MET A 88 -32.20 3.33 -2.58
C MET A 88 -33.51 2.99 -1.85
N ARG A 89 -33.65 1.74 -1.36
CA ARG A 89 -34.85 1.31 -0.63
C ARG A 89 -35.05 2.06 0.69
N GLU A 90 -33.97 2.44 1.36
CA GLU A 90 -34.01 3.20 2.60
C GLU A 90 -34.36 4.68 2.36
N PHE A 91 -33.82 5.28 1.29
CA PHE A 91 -33.97 6.71 1.06
C PHE A 91 -35.15 7.09 0.14
N LYS A 92 -35.85 6.14 -0.49
CA LYS A 92 -36.96 6.44 -1.42
C LYS A 92 -38.13 7.23 -0.81
N SER A 93 -38.33 7.16 0.51
CA SER A 93 -39.47 7.79 1.20
C SER A 93 -39.30 9.30 1.41
N TYR A 94 -38.12 9.86 1.17
CA TYR A 94 -37.91 11.30 1.26
C TYR A 94 -38.47 12.00 0.02
N ASP A 95 -39.46 12.88 0.18
CA ASP A 95 -40.12 13.61 -0.91
C ASP A 95 -39.40 14.92 -1.31
N VAL A 96 -38.49 15.39 -0.46
CA VAL A 96 -37.71 16.61 -0.65
C VAL A 96 -36.24 16.25 -0.79
N ALA A 97 -35.62 16.65 -1.90
CA ALA A 97 -34.23 16.36 -2.24
C ALA A 97 -33.26 16.87 -1.16
N LYS A 98 -33.47 18.09 -0.64
CA LYS A 98 -32.69 18.63 0.49
C LYS A 98 -32.70 17.72 1.71
N VAL A 99 -33.89 17.28 2.13
CA VAL A 99 -34.02 16.44 3.34
C VAL A 99 -33.35 15.08 3.11
N MET A 100 -33.49 14.50 1.91
CA MET A 100 -32.77 13.29 1.52
C MET A 100 -31.24 13.50 1.56
N TRP A 101 -30.76 14.61 1.01
CA TRP A 101 -29.35 14.98 0.95
C TRP A 101 -28.72 15.17 2.33
N GLU A 102 -29.42 15.88 3.23
CA GLU A 102 -28.99 16.05 4.61
C GLU A 102 -28.96 14.73 5.38
N ALA A 103 -29.95 13.86 5.17
CA ALA A 103 -29.96 12.53 5.76
C ALA A 103 -28.81 11.65 5.26
N LEU A 104 -28.50 11.70 3.95
CA LEU A 104 -27.36 11.01 3.35
C LEU A 104 -26.04 11.55 3.93
N LYS A 105 -25.88 12.88 4.02
CA LYS A 105 -24.72 13.52 4.63
C LYS A 105 -24.55 13.13 6.10
N LYS A 106 -25.66 13.02 6.85
CA LYS A 106 -25.62 12.57 8.24
C LYS A 106 -25.21 11.10 8.36
N LYS A 107 -25.72 10.23 7.48
CA LYS A 107 -25.46 8.78 7.53
C LYS A 107 -24.07 8.41 7.02
N PHE A 108 -23.63 9.05 5.94
CA PHE A 108 -22.42 8.66 5.19
C PHE A 108 -21.39 9.78 5.05
N GLY A 109 -21.75 11.02 5.33
CA GLY A 109 -20.89 12.20 5.17
C GLY A 109 -20.03 12.57 6.37
N GLY A 110 -20.19 11.89 7.50
CA GLY A 110 -19.11 11.79 8.48
C GLY A 110 -18.20 10.63 8.09
N THR A 111 -16.93 10.66 8.48
CA THR A 111 -16.16 9.41 8.54
C THR A 111 -16.96 8.46 9.42
N SER A 112 -17.51 7.39 8.83
CA SER A 112 -18.34 6.46 9.58
C SER A 112 -17.55 6.02 10.81
N VAL A 113 -18.19 5.90 11.96
CA VAL A 113 -17.52 5.45 13.20
C VAL A 113 -16.74 4.15 12.93
N THR A 114 -17.24 3.34 12.00
CA THR A 114 -16.58 2.14 11.46
C THR A 114 -15.30 2.46 10.68
N LYS A 115 -15.30 3.38 9.71
CA LYS A 115 -14.11 3.83 8.96
C LYS A 115 -13.07 4.45 9.92
N LEU A 116 -13.49 5.27 10.87
CA LEU A 116 -12.57 5.83 11.88
C LEU A 116 -11.95 4.73 12.76
N ARG A 117 -12.75 3.77 13.24
CA ARG A 117 -12.24 2.60 13.97
C ARG A 117 -11.26 1.78 13.13
N GLN A 118 -11.59 1.53 11.86
CA GLN A 118 -10.73 0.77 10.95
C GLN A 118 -9.39 1.49 10.71
N LEU A 119 -9.42 2.80 10.48
CA LEU A 119 -8.22 3.62 10.33
C LEU A 119 -7.37 3.61 11.60
N THR A 120 -8.00 3.74 12.77
CA THR A 120 -7.30 3.69 14.07
C THR A 120 -6.64 2.34 14.29
N ILE A 121 -7.35 1.23 14.06
CA ILE A 121 -6.80 -0.13 14.17
C ILE A 121 -5.63 -0.32 13.21
N LYS A 122 -5.79 0.09 11.94
CA LYS A 122 -4.73 -0.01 10.93
C LYS A 122 -3.50 0.80 11.35
N PHE A 123 -3.70 2.03 11.83
CA PHE A 123 -2.64 2.90 12.30
C PHE A 123 -1.89 2.31 13.50
N ASP A 124 -2.61 1.85 14.53
CA ASP A 124 -2.01 1.32 15.76
C ASP A 124 -1.27 -0.02 15.57
N THR A 125 -1.71 -0.82 14.60
CA THR A 125 -1.11 -2.13 14.30
C THR A 125 -0.05 -2.07 13.22
N TYR A 126 0.11 -0.93 12.53
CA TYR A 126 1.05 -0.80 11.42
C TYR A 126 2.50 -1.01 11.86
N LYS A 127 3.23 -1.80 11.08
CA LYS A 127 4.67 -2.07 11.24
C LYS A 127 5.41 -1.81 9.94
N LYS A 128 6.68 -1.43 10.03
CA LYS A 128 7.56 -1.32 8.87
C LYS A 128 7.62 -2.65 8.13
N ARG A 129 7.26 -2.61 6.85
CA ARG A 129 7.28 -3.79 5.98
C ARG A 129 8.72 -4.15 5.61
N PRO A 130 9.08 -5.44 5.48
CA PRO A 130 10.45 -5.86 5.14
C PRO A 130 10.93 -5.35 3.78
N ASN A 131 10.01 -5.13 2.84
CA ASN A 131 10.28 -4.67 1.48
C ASN A 131 10.25 -3.14 1.32
N HIS A 132 9.95 -2.38 2.37
CA HIS A 132 9.95 -0.93 2.34
C HIS A 132 11.22 -0.38 2.97
N ASN A 133 11.80 0.66 2.39
CA ASN A 133 12.83 1.46 3.07
C ASN A 133 12.20 2.38 4.12
N MET A 134 13.02 3.07 4.92
CA MET A 134 12.53 3.91 6.02
C MET A 134 11.69 5.08 5.51
N ARG A 135 12.10 5.72 4.43
CA ARG A 135 11.34 6.81 3.81
C ARG A 135 9.94 6.38 3.37
N GLN A 136 9.82 5.22 2.73
CA GLN A 136 8.54 4.65 2.32
C GLN A 136 7.67 4.32 3.53
N HIS A 137 8.27 3.76 4.58
CA HIS A 137 7.58 3.47 5.83
C HIS A 137 7.00 4.73 6.50
N LEU A 138 7.79 5.79 6.60
CA LEU A 138 7.36 7.07 7.18
C LEU A 138 6.27 7.76 6.34
N ARG A 139 6.35 7.64 5.01
CA ARG A 139 5.30 8.14 4.11
C ARG A 139 3.96 7.45 4.34
N GLU A 140 3.95 6.13 4.50
CA GLU A 140 2.72 5.38 4.82
C GLU A 140 2.10 5.82 6.16
N LEU A 141 2.93 6.03 7.19
CA LEU A 141 2.48 6.60 8.46
C LEU A 141 1.87 8.00 8.28
N SER A 142 2.55 8.88 7.54
CA SER A 142 2.07 10.23 7.24
C SER A 142 0.74 10.24 6.48
N ASN A 143 0.54 9.29 5.57
CA ASN A 143 -0.72 9.14 4.83
C ASN A 143 -1.86 8.75 5.80
N MET A 144 -1.65 7.75 6.66
CA MET A 144 -2.66 7.36 7.65
C MET A 144 -2.98 8.47 8.66
N ILE A 145 -1.98 9.27 9.08
CA ILE A 145 -2.20 10.45 9.94
C ILE A 145 -3.07 11.47 9.21
N SER A 146 -2.87 11.67 7.91
CA SER A 146 -3.68 12.57 7.09
C SER A 146 -5.12 12.07 6.95
N GLU A 147 -5.30 10.77 6.69
CA GLU A 147 -6.63 10.12 6.63
C GLU A 147 -7.37 10.24 7.98
N LEU A 148 -6.67 10.07 9.12
CA LEU A 148 -7.25 10.28 10.45
C LEU A 148 -7.62 11.74 10.71
N ARG A 149 -6.79 12.69 10.26
CA ARG A 149 -7.08 14.13 10.38
C ARG A 149 -8.30 14.53 9.55
N GLU A 150 -8.39 14.05 8.31
CA GLU A 150 -9.56 14.25 7.43
C GLU A 150 -10.82 13.67 8.06
N ALA A 151 -10.67 12.59 8.84
CA ALA A 151 -11.73 12.01 9.63
C ALA A 151 -12.08 12.75 10.93
N GLY A 152 -11.48 13.91 11.18
CA GLY A 152 -11.69 14.70 12.39
C GLY A 152 -10.93 14.20 13.62
N HIS A 153 -10.06 13.20 13.47
CA HIS A 153 -9.21 12.67 14.54
C HIS A 153 -7.78 13.21 14.42
N ILE A 154 -7.53 14.33 15.09
CA ILE A 154 -6.21 14.98 15.09
C ILE A 154 -5.30 14.29 16.10
N LEU A 155 -4.18 13.73 15.62
CA LEU A 155 -3.14 13.16 16.48
C LEU A 155 -2.12 14.22 16.90
N THR A 156 -1.78 14.25 18.19
CA THR A 156 -0.70 15.10 18.70
C THR A 156 0.65 14.63 18.17
N ASP A 157 1.66 15.51 18.16
CA ASP A 157 3.01 15.14 17.72
C ASP A 157 3.56 13.97 18.55
N GLU A 158 3.33 13.97 19.86
CA GLU A 158 3.69 12.86 20.76
C GLU A 158 3.02 11.54 20.31
N GLN A 159 1.73 11.54 20.00
CA GLN A 159 1.04 10.34 19.52
C GLN A 159 1.62 9.83 18.19
N GLN A 160 2.02 10.75 17.31
CA GLN A 160 2.66 10.40 16.04
C GLN A 160 4.06 9.79 16.27
N VAL A 161 4.88 10.37 17.16
CA VAL A 161 6.20 9.84 17.53
C VAL A 161 6.07 8.46 18.17
N GLN A 162 5.13 8.27 19.09
CA GLN A 162 4.84 6.96 19.69
C GLN A 162 4.42 5.93 18.64
N ALA A 163 3.64 6.32 17.63
CA ALA A 163 3.28 5.43 16.53
C ALA A 163 4.51 5.04 15.70
N VAL A 164 5.42 5.98 15.41
CA VAL A 164 6.70 5.68 14.75
C VAL A 164 7.49 4.66 15.57
N ILE A 165 7.72 4.90 16.87
CA ILE A 165 8.47 4.00 17.76
C ILE A 165 7.86 2.59 17.76
N ARG A 166 6.54 2.47 17.95
CA ARG A 166 5.83 1.19 17.94
C ARG A 166 5.93 0.47 16.60
N SER A 167 5.97 1.21 15.49
CA SER A 167 5.96 0.64 14.15
C SER A 167 7.30 0.02 13.71
N LEU A 168 8.40 0.35 14.40
CA LEU A 168 9.74 -0.12 14.05
C LEU A 168 9.92 -1.63 14.32
N PRO A 169 10.63 -2.36 13.43
CA PRO A 169 10.88 -3.78 13.61
C PRO A 169 11.95 -4.04 14.68
N HIS A 170 12.11 -5.29 15.11
CA HIS A 170 13.00 -5.65 16.22
C HIS A 170 14.50 -5.32 15.97
N ASN A 171 14.96 -5.37 14.72
CA ASN A 171 16.33 -4.98 14.35
C ASN A 171 16.60 -3.46 14.47
N TRP A 172 15.58 -2.66 14.77
CA TRP A 172 15.68 -1.21 15.04
C TRP A 172 15.55 -0.88 16.53
N GLU A 173 15.74 -1.85 17.42
CA GLU A 173 15.54 -1.66 18.87
C GLU A 173 16.37 -0.51 19.46
N HIS A 174 17.62 -0.35 19.01
CA HIS A 174 18.48 0.74 19.45
C HIS A 174 17.88 2.12 19.10
N MET A 175 17.23 2.25 17.94
CA MET A 175 16.52 3.47 17.56
C MET A 175 15.26 3.67 18.38
N LYS A 176 14.51 2.61 18.70
CA LYS A 176 13.35 2.75 19.60
C LYS A 176 13.77 3.30 20.95
N VAL A 177 14.86 2.78 21.53
CA VAL A 177 15.41 3.28 22.80
C VAL A 177 15.83 4.74 22.66
N ASN A 178 16.54 5.11 21.59
CA ASN A 178 16.94 6.50 21.36
C ASN A 178 15.73 7.44 21.24
N LEU A 179 14.76 7.10 20.39
CA LEU A 179 13.54 7.88 20.18
C LEU A 179 12.68 8.00 21.46
N THR A 180 12.70 6.99 22.33
CA THR A 180 11.91 6.98 23.58
C THR A 180 12.49 7.92 24.65
N HIS A 181 13.82 7.98 24.77
CA HIS A 181 14.49 8.72 25.86
C HIS A 181 15.02 10.09 25.42
N ASN A 182 15.01 10.39 24.12
CA ASN A 182 15.53 11.66 23.60
C ASN A 182 14.41 12.70 23.49
N GLU A 183 14.32 13.58 24.49
CA GLU A 183 13.31 14.65 24.59
C GLU A 183 13.40 15.71 23.49
N ASN A 184 14.47 15.72 22.69
CA ASN A 184 14.63 16.66 21.58
C ASN A 184 13.87 16.20 20.31
N ILE A 185 13.43 14.94 20.27
CA ILE A 185 12.70 14.38 19.12
C ILE A 185 11.21 14.52 19.38
N LYS A 186 10.64 15.63 18.91
CA LYS A 186 9.26 16.00 19.26
C LYS A 186 8.26 15.69 18.16
N THR A 187 8.69 15.72 16.90
CA THR A 187 7.78 15.57 15.76
C THR A 187 8.08 14.32 14.94
N LEU A 188 7.10 13.89 14.12
CA LEU A 188 7.30 12.82 13.15
C LEU A 188 8.47 13.12 12.20
N ASN A 189 8.65 14.37 11.81
CA ASN A 189 9.76 14.78 10.94
C ASN A 189 11.11 14.64 11.63
N ASP A 190 11.22 14.97 12.92
CA ASP A 190 12.46 14.81 13.68
C ASP A 190 12.81 13.33 13.81
N ALA A 191 11.84 12.50 14.20
CA ALA A 191 12.01 11.05 14.26
C ALA A 191 12.40 10.49 12.89
N GLY A 192 11.78 10.99 11.83
CA GLY A 192 12.08 10.60 10.45
C GLY A 192 13.53 10.88 10.05
N ARG A 193 14.06 12.06 10.36
CA ARG A 193 15.46 12.41 10.07
C ARG A 193 16.45 11.48 10.75
N HIS A 194 16.22 11.16 12.02
CA HIS A 194 17.08 10.22 12.77
C HIS A 194 17.04 8.81 12.18
N LEU A 195 15.85 8.35 11.78
CA LEU A 195 15.68 7.01 11.21
C LEU A 195 16.24 6.89 9.79
N GLU A 196 16.11 7.92 8.95
CA GLU A 196 16.72 7.94 7.62
C GLU A 196 18.27 7.95 7.73
N LEU A 197 18.83 8.78 8.62
CA LEU A 197 20.29 8.82 8.84
C LEU A 197 20.84 7.47 9.33
N GLU A 198 20.10 6.78 10.20
CA GLU A 198 20.49 5.45 10.65
C GLU A 198 20.40 4.40 9.54
N GLU A 199 19.41 4.50 8.64
CA GLU A 199 19.31 3.62 7.47
C GLU A 199 20.55 3.78 6.56
N ASP A 200 20.93 5.03 6.27
CA ASP A 200 22.13 5.36 5.48
C ASP A 200 23.40 4.82 6.15
N ARG A 201 23.52 4.95 7.48
CA ARG A 201 24.65 4.42 8.25
C ARG A 201 24.74 2.88 8.15
N ILE A 202 23.61 2.20 8.28
CA ILE A 202 23.54 0.73 8.16
C ILE A 202 23.93 0.31 6.75
N GLU A 203 23.43 1.01 5.72
CA GLU A 203 23.74 0.72 4.32
C GLU A 203 25.23 0.91 4.02
N ALA A 204 25.84 2.02 4.48
CA ALA A 204 27.27 2.28 4.33
C ALA A 204 28.16 1.27 5.09
N SER A 205 27.64 0.67 6.16
CA SER A 205 28.34 -0.35 6.95
C SER A 205 28.24 -1.76 6.36
N ARG A 206 27.47 -1.97 5.30
CA ARG A 206 27.39 -3.27 4.63
C ARG A 206 28.74 -3.57 3.97
N PRO A 207 29.37 -4.72 4.27
CA PRO A 207 30.63 -5.08 3.63
C PRO A 207 30.41 -5.23 2.11
N ASP A 208 31.37 -4.70 1.34
CA ASP A 208 31.39 -4.65 -0.13
C ASP A 208 31.64 -6.04 -0.76
N THR A 209 30.91 -7.05 -0.32
CA THR A 209 31.13 -8.46 -0.70
C THR A 209 30.48 -8.86 -2.03
N ASP A 210 29.62 -8.01 -2.62
CA ASP A 210 28.99 -8.30 -3.91
C ASP A 210 29.76 -7.73 -5.13
N VAL A 211 30.76 -6.87 -4.94
CA VAL A 211 31.53 -6.27 -6.04
C VAL A 211 32.80 -7.06 -6.40
N TYR A 212 33.32 -7.89 -5.49
CA TYR A 212 34.61 -8.58 -5.68
C TYR A 212 34.56 -9.97 -6.35
N MET A 213 33.39 -10.47 -6.79
CA MET A 213 33.30 -11.72 -7.59
C MET A 213 33.41 -11.51 -9.11
N ALA A 214 33.65 -10.29 -9.61
CA ALA A 214 33.73 -10.04 -11.05
C ALA A 214 35.17 -9.90 -11.60
N SER A 215 36.22 -10.06 -10.79
CA SER A 215 37.58 -9.76 -11.26
C SER A 215 38.68 -10.59 -10.59
N SER A 216 38.64 -11.91 -10.76
CA SER A 216 39.87 -12.70 -10.84
C SER A 216 39.59 -14.12 -11.31
N SER A 217 39.79 -14.38 -12.60
CA SER A 217 40.66 -15.49 -13.01
C SER A 217 41.06 -15.39 -14.48
N ASN A 218 42.37 -15.33 -14.65
CA ASN A 218 43.14 -15.19 -15.87
C ASN A 218 42.88 -16.26 -16.92
N LYS A 219 42.99 -15.80 -18.17
CA LYS A 219 43.55 -16.46 -19.36
C LYS A 219 44.39 -17.72 -19.06
N ARG A 220 44.03 -18.83 -19.71
CA ARG A 220 44.95 -19.87 -20.22
C ARG A 220 44.24 -20.73 -21.26
N GLY A 221 44.88 -20.93 -22.42
CA GLY A 221 44.62 -22.09 -23.29
C GLY A 221 44.05 -21.77 -24.68
N HIS A 222 44.94 -21.42 -25.61
CA HIS A 222 44.75 -21.63 -27.04
C HIS A 222 44.43 -23.12 -27.32
N ASN A 223 43.34 -23.41 -28.03
CA ASN A 223 43.41 -24.35 -29.16
C ASN A 223 42.24 -24.09 -30.14
N GLY A 224 42.58 -23.59 -31.32
CA GLY A 224 41.63 -23.35 -32.39
C GLY A 224 41.71 -24.48 -33.40
N TYR A 225 40.59 -25.14 -33.65
CA TYR A 225 40.36 -25.84 -34.92
C TYR A 225 39.25 -25.12 -35.69
N LYS A 226 39.68 -24.42 -36.74
CA LYS A 226 38.83 -23.91 -37.82
C LYS A 226 38.20 -25.09 -38.55
N ARG A 227 36.93 -24.99 -38.93
CA ARG A 227 36.49 -25.40 -40.27
C ARG A 227 35.26 -24.63 -40.73
N LYS A 228 35.37 -24.15 -41.97
CA LYS A 228 34.44 -23.33 -42.77
C LYS A 228 33.22 -24.15 -43.26
N PRO A 229 32.15 -23.49 -43.74
CA PRO A 229 30.90 -24.10 -44.16
C PRO A 229 30.81 -24.26 -45.69
N TYR A 230 30.08 -25.27 -46.20
CA TYR A 230 29.24 -25.17 -47.39
C TYR A 230 28.37 -26.43 -47.64
N GLY A 231 27.08 -26.20 -47.93
CA GLY A 231 26.34 -26.89 -49.00
C GLY A 231 25.64 -28.24 -48.72
N GLY A 232 24.31 -28.26 -48.90
CA GLY A 232 23.70 -29.29 -49.75
C GLY A 232 22.44 -30.03 -49.25
N TYR A 233 21.29 -29.60 -49.79
CA TYR A 233 20.12 -30.40 -50.21
C TYR A 233 19.05 -30.93 -49.22
N LYS A 234 17.89 -30.25 -49.30
CA LYS A 234 16.50 -30.71 -49.50
C LYS A 234 16.05 -32.08 -48.92
N ARG A 235 14.95 -32.07 -48.16
CA ARG A 235 13.60 -32.45 -48.66
C ARG A 235 12.46 -32.13 -47.68
N GLN A 236 11.28 -31.99 -48.29
CA GLN A 236 9.99 -31.49 -47.82
C GLN A 236 9.19 -32.47 -46.94
N GLY A 237 8.18 -31.92 -46.26
CA GLY A 237 6.94 -32.62 -45.88
C GLY A 237 6.60 -32.46 -44.38
N SER A 238 5.72 -31.55 -43.97
CA SER A 238 4.24 -31.61 -43.99
C SER A 238 3.61 -32.18 -42.70
N LYS A 239 2.71 -31.37 -42.13
CA LYS A 239 1.53 -31.68 -41.27
C LYS A 239 1.69 -31.95 -39.76
N ARG A 240 1.02 -31.07 -39.00
CA ARG A 240 0.00 -31.29 -37.93
C ARG A 240 0.05 -32.62 -37.16
N ALA A 241 0.03 -32.54 -35.82
CA ALA A 241 -1.17 -32.76 -34.98
C ALA A 241 -0.81 -32.97 -33.50
N LYS A 242 -1.82 -32.70 -32.65
CA LYS A 242 -1.93 -32.88 -31.20
C LYS A 242 -1.68 -34.32 -30.74
N GLY A 243 -1.37 -34.49 -29.45
CA GLY A 243 -1.55 -35.75 -28.73
C GLY A 243 -1.16 -35.65 -27.26
N ASP A 244 -2.17 -35.47 -26.40
CA ASP A 244 -2.13 -35.85 -24.99
C ASP A 244 -1.82 -37.34 -24.84
N HIS A 245 -1.20 -37.76 -23.72
CA HIS A 245 -1.64 -38.93 -22.94
C HIS A 245 -0.92 -39.03 -21.59
N HIS A 246 -1.73 -38.99 -20.53
CA HIS A 246 -1.48 -39.59 -19.22
C HIS A 246 -1.03 -41.06 -19.33
N HIS A 247 -0.19 -41.57 -18.42
CA HIS A 247 -0.61 -42.30 -17.19
C HIS A 247 0.56 -43.04 -16.49
N TYR A 248 0.53 -43.00 -15.15
CA TYR A 248 0.87 -44.10 -14.20
C TYR A 248 2.36 -44.53 -14.07
N LYS A 249 2.91 -44.87 -12.89
CA LYS A 249 2.34 -45.63 -11.77
C LYS A 249 3.32 -45.66 -10.55
N LYS A 250 2.72 -45.58 -9.35
CA LYS A 250 3.03 -46.19 -8.02
C LYS A 250 4.47 -46.15 -7.45
N ASN A 251 4.63 -45.51 -6.28
CA ASN A 251 4.60 -46.04 -4.89
C ASN A 251 5.87 -46.80 -4.53
N ASP A 252 6.57 -46.37 -3.49
CA ASP A 252 6.59 -47.13 -2.23
C ASP A 252 7.33 -46.39 -1.10
N HIS A 253 6.91 -46.74 0.11
CA HIS A 253 7.26 -46.24 1.42
C HIS A 253 8.74 -46.48 1.81
N HIS A 254 9.39 -45.52 2.49
CA HIS A 254 9.93 -45.69 3.86
C HIS A 254 10.80 -44.50 4.28
N GLY A 255 10.62 -44.08 5.53
CA GLY A 255 11.38 -43.00 6.14
C GLY A 255 12.75 -43.40 6.69
N LYS A 256 13.50 -42.34 7.01
CA LYS A 256 14.62 -42.23 7.97
C LYS A 256 15.97 -42.82 7.57
N GLY A 257 16.86 -41.92 7.12
CA GLY A 257 18.30 -42.05 7.24
C GLY A 257 18.97 -40.70 7.00
N LYS A 258 19.43 -40.01 8.06
CA LYS A 258 20.27 -38.81 7.93
C LYS A 258 21.68 -39.24 7.48
N ALA A 259 22.10 -38.81 6.29
CA ALA A 259 23.47 -38.93 5.82
C ALA A 259 24.30 -37.69 6.24
N PRO A 260 25.61 -37.84 6.50
CA PRO A 260 26.43 -36.83 7.18
C PRO A 260 26.89 -35.69 6.26
N ILE A 261 26.95 -34.48 6.82
CA ILE A 261 27.46 -33.28 6.15
C ILE A 261 28.96 -33.44 5.93
N ALA A 262 29.36 -33.44 4.67
CA ALA A 262 30.75 -33.47 4.24
C ALA A 262 31.54 -32.27 4.79
N HIS A 263 32.61 -32.56 5.53
CA HIS A 263 33.57 -31.55 6.00
C HIS A 263 34.35 -30.97 4.81
N GLN A 264 34.03 -29.73 4.40
CA GLN A 264 34.90 -28.94 3.55
C GLN A 264 36.25 -28.70 4.25
N LYS A 265 37.33 -29.25 3.69
CA LYS A 265 38.71 -28.99 4.13
C LYS A 265 39.06 -27.51 3.87
N LYS A 266 38.96 -26.66 4.90
CA LYS A 266 39.49 -25.30 4.85
C LYS A 266 41.02 -25.34 4.75
N ASN A 267 41.60 -24.55 3.85
CA ASN A 267 43.05 -24.44 3.65
C ASN A 267 43.73 -23.82 4.89
N LYS A 268 44.34 -24.65 5.75
CA LYS A 268 44.94 -24.22 7.04
C LYS A 268 46.33 -23.58 6.90
N ALA A 269 46.94 -23.62 5.72
CA ALA A 269 48.34 -23.22 5.50
C ALA A 269 48.66 -21.75 5.86
N LYS A 270 47.68 -20.86 5.80
CA LYS A 270 47.86 -19.43 6.13
C LYS A 270 47.34 -19.04 7.52
N LEU A 271 46.64 -19.93 8.22
CA LEU A 271 46.06 -19.65 9.53
C LEU A 271 47.13 -19.76 10.63
N LYS A 272 47.33 -18.69 11.39
CA LYS A 272 48.22 -18.64 12.56
C LYS A 272 47.47 -19.11 13.81
N CYS A 273 48.01 -20.07 14.55
CA CYS A 273 47.42 -20.57 15.79
C CYS A 273 47.48 -19.49 16.89
N TYR A 274 46.35 -19.22 17.54
CA TYR A 274 46.25 -18.24 18.63
C TYR A 274 46.88 -18.68 19.96
N ASN A 275 47.27 -19.96 20.10
CA ASN A 275 47.98 -20.46 21.28
C ASN A 275 49.51 -20.37 21.12
N CYS A 276 50.06 -20.99 20.07
CA CYS A 276 51.51 -21.08 19.85
C CYS A 276 52.07 -20.15 18.78
N GLY A 277 51.22 -19.49 17.99
CA GLY A 277 51.66 -18.60 16.91
C GLY A 277 52.17 -19.31 15.64
N LYS A 278 52.24 -20.64 15.59
CA LYS A 278 52.63 -21.39 14.38
C LYS A 278 51.48 -21.48 13.36
N LYS A 279 51.80 -21.49 12.06
CA LYS A 279 50.80 -21.62 10.99
C LYS A 279 50.42 -23.08 10.75
N GLY A 280 49.24 -23.35 10.19
CA GLY A 280 48.86 -24.68 9.71
C GLY A 280 47.81 -25.44 10.55
N HIS A 281 47.39 -24.92 11.70
CA HIS A 281 46.39 -25.55 12.58
C HIS A 281 45.54 -24.52 13.34
N PHE A 282 44.37 -24.93 13.81
CA PHE A 282 43.53 -24.13 14.71
C PHE A 282 44.02 -24.23 16.15
N ALA A 283 43.73 -23.25 17.02
CA ALA A 283 44.09 -23.30 18.44
C ALA A 283 43.55 -24.55 19.17
N ARG A 284 42.40 -25.07 18.74
CA ARG A 284 41.80 -26.31 19.26
C ARG A 284 42.56 -27.59 18.86
N GLU A 285 43.44 -27.51 17.87
CA GLU A 285 44.27 -28.60 17.34
C GLU A 285 45.74 -28.41 17.73
N CYS A 286 46.03 -27.56 18.73
CA CYS A 286 47.38 -27.23 19.16
C CYS A 286 47.86 -28.21 20.24
N ASN A 287 49.05 -28.77 20.06
CA ASN A 287 49.67 -29.70 21.01
C ASN A 287 50.50 -29.00 22.11
N GLU A 288 50.58 -27.67 22.10
CA GLU A 288 51.24 -26.90 23.15
C GLU A 288 50.24 -26.57 24.27
N PRO A 289 50.68 -26.54 25.55
CA PRO A 289 49.82 -26.17 26.67
C PRO A 289 49.22 -24.77 26.45
N LYS A 290 47.99 -24.56 26.93
CA LYS A 290 47.29 -23.27 26.77
C LYS A 290 48.05 -22.18 27.52
N LYS A 291 48.46 -21.12 26.82
CA LYS A 291 49.01 -19.93 27.48
C LYS A 291 47.87 -19.11 28.08
N THR A 292 47.83 -19.00 29.41
CA THR A 292 46.94 -18.07 30.13
C THR A 292 47.38 -16.63 29.89
N GLN A 293 46.45 -15.68 29.92
CA GLN A 293 46.57 -14.29 29.43
C GLN A 293 47.60 -13.37 30.11
N GLU A 294 48.50 -13.87 30.96
CA GLU A 294 49.45 -13.05 31.74
C GLU A 294 50.88 -12.96 31.17
N GLN A 295 51.14 -13.46 29.95
CA GLN A 295 52.47 -13.39 29.33
C GLN A 295 52.46 -12.81 27.90
N GLN A 296 51.74 -11.70 27.69
CA GLN A 296 51.79 -10.90 26.45
C GLN A 296 52.09 -9.42 26.68
N THR A 297 52.78 -9.08 27.78
CA THR A 297 53.42 -7.77 27.96
C THR A 297 54.84 -7.95 28.48
N MET A 298 55.76 -8.29 27.58
CA MET A 298 57.12 -7.73 27.45
C MET A 298 57.57 -7.94 26.00
#